data_AF-A0A4Y2FG99-F1
#
_entry.id   AF-A0A4Y2FG99-F1
#
_cell.length_a   1.000
_cell.length_b   1.000
_cell.length_c   1.000
_cell.angle_alpha   90.00
_cell.angle_beta   90.00
_cell.angle_gamma   90.00
#
_symmetry.space_group_name_H-M   'P 1'
#
loop_
_entity.id
_entity.type
_entity.pdbx_description
1 polymer ?
#
loop_
_entity_poly.entity_id
_entity_poly.type
_entity_poly.pdbx_seq_one_letter_code
_entity_poly.pdbx_strand_id
1 'polypeptide(L)'
;MVCLEAKTRWNSLWAKLERFLEIKSAISKAFVDIKEQKILANAEFETLTATATGFKPVKIGPEKLCSRKATLITAEIVSFIIGELNQQNSEFDKNMKCCLIQRISERRNVSFVGFMQ
;
A
#
# COMPACT_ATOMS: atom_id res chain seq x y z
N MET A 1 -12.79 -14.30 8.78
CA MET A 1 -12.22 -13.51 7.66
C MET A 1 -10.77 -13.95 7.46
N VAL A 2 -10.44 -14.41 6.26
CA VAL A 2 -9.21 -15.17 5.96
C VAL A 2 -7.99 -14.24 5.98
N CYS A 3 -7.32 -14.12 7.14
CA CYS A 3 -6.09 -13.33 7.27
C CYS A 3 -5.00 -13.74 6.28
N LEU A 4 -4.99 -15.01 5.83
CA LEU A 4 -4.08 -15.50 4.81
C LEU A 4 -4.31 -14.85 3.44
N GLU A 5 -5.57 -14.69 3.01
CA GLU A 5 -5.90 -14.10 1.71
C GLU A 5 -5.58 -12.61 1.67
N ALA A 6 -5.83 -11.90 2.78
CA ALA A 6 -5.42 -10.50 2.90
C ALA A 6 -3.90 -10.39 2.80
N LYS A 7 -3.15 -11.20 3.58
CA LYS A 7 -1.69 -11.18 3.56
C LYS A 7 -1.12 -11.46 2.16
N THR A 8 -1.68 -12.42 1.42
CA THR A 8 -1.23 -12.76 0.07
C THR A 8 -1.62 -11.70 -0.97
N ARG A 9 -2.85 -11.16 -0.92
CA ARG A 9 -3.34 -10.19 -1.92
C ARG A 9 -2.63 -8.84 -1.79
N TRP A 10 -2.59 -8.25 -0.59
CA TRP A 10 -1.98 -6.94 -0.36
C TRP A 10 -0.45 -6.97 -0.55
N ASN A 11 0.22 -8.08 -0.22
CA ASN A 11 1.66 -8.23 -0.46
C ASN A 11 2.02 -8.39 -1.94
N SER A 12 1.15 -9.01 -2.75
CA SER A 12 1.50 -9.38 -4.13
C SER A 12 1.77 -8.18 -5.04
N LEU A 13 0.96 -7.12 -4.95
CA LEU A 13 1.13 -5.93 -5.80
C LEU A 13 2.36 -5.14 -5.39
N TRP A 14 2.50 -4.85 -4.09
CA TRP A 14 3.64 -4.12 -3.56
C TRP A 14 4.96 -4.85 -3.86
N ALA A 15 5.02 -6.18 -3.64
CA ALA A 15 6.22 -6.96 -3.90
C ALA A 15 6.60 -6.98 -5.39
N LYS A 16 5.62 -7.00 -6.29
CA LYS A 16 5.87 -6.88 -7.74
C LYS A 16 6.42 -5.51 -8.11
N LEU A 17 5.84 -4.43 -7.56
CA LEU A 17 6.29 -3.06 -7.81
C LEU A 17 7.70 -2.83 -7.27
N GLU A 18 7.96 -3.24 -6.03
CA GLU A 18 9.29 -3.14 -5.41
C GLU A 18 10.32 -3.89 -6.26
N ARG A 19 10.04 -5.15 -6.61
CA ARG A 19 10.97 -5.95 -7.42
C ARG A 19 11.21 -5.36 -8.80
N PHE A 20 10.18 -4.82 -9.45
CA PHE A 20 10.32 -4.16 -10.75
C PHE A 20 11.21 -2.92 -10.66
N LEU A 21 11.05 -2.10 -9.61
CA LEU A 21 11.86 -0.92 -9.38
C LEU A 21 13.33 -1.24 -9.06
N GLU A 22 13.60 -2.35 -8.35
CA GLU A 22 14.96 -2.83 -8.09
C GLU A 22 15.72 -3.20 -9.38
N ILE A 23 15.04 -3.86 -10.33
CA ILE A 23 15.66 -4.35 -11.57
C ILE A 23 15.58 -3.33 -12.72
N LYS A 24 15.04 -2.13 -12.49
CA LYS A 24 14.78 -1.14 -13.55
C LYS A 24 16.02 -0.77 -14.37
N SER A 25 17.20 -0.74 -13.74
CA SER A 25 18.47 -0.43 -14.41
C SER A 25 18.92 -1.57 -15.32
N ALA A 26 18.75 -2.82 -14.88
CA ALA A 26 19.03 -4.01 -15.67
C ALA A 26 18.08 -4.10 -16.88
N ILE A 27 16.78 -3.83 -16.67
CA ILE A 27 15.80 -3.74 -17.76
C ILE A 27 16.23 -2.64 -18.74
N SER A 28 16.49 -1.43 -18.26
CA SER A 28 16.88 -0.29 -19.11
C SER A 28 18.13 -0.59 -19.93
N LYS A 29 19.12 -1.28 -19.35
CA LYS A 29 20.33 -1.70 -20.06
C LYS A 29 20.02 -2.75 -21.14
N ALA A 30 19.23 -3.77 -20.80
CA ALA A 30 18.85 -4.81 -21.76
C ALA A 30 18.13 -4.20 -22.99
N PHE A 31 17.28 -3.18 -22.79
CA PHE A 31 16.63 -2.44 -23.88
C PHE A 31 17.62 -1.70 -24.79
N VAL A 32 18.64 -1.09 -24.20
CA VAL A 32 19.73 -0.46 -24.97
C VAL A 32 20.51 -1.51 -25.77
N ASP A 33 20.81 -2.67 -25.17
CA ASP A 33 21.58 -3.74 -25.80
C ASP A 33 20.86 -4.33 -27.03
N ILE A 34 19.53 -4.47 -26.97
CA ILE A 34 18.70 -4.95 -28.09
C ILE A 34 18.26 -3.83 -29.06
N LYS A 35 18.72 -2.59 -28.84
CA LYS A 35 18.38 -1.40 -29.64
C LYS A 35 16.88 -1.08 -29.70
N GLU A 36 16.13 -1.44 -28.66
CA GLU A 36 14.70 -1.15 -28.54
C GLU A 36 14.45 0.13 -27.74
N GLN A 37 13.29 0.74 -27.97
CA GLN A 37 12.88 1.91 -27.18
C GLN A 37 12.59 1.55 -25.73
N LYS A 38 12.86 2.48 -24.81
CA LYS A 38 12.53 2.32 -23.39
C LYS A 38 11.02 2.12 -23.23
N ILE A 39 10.63 1.12 -22.43
CA ILE A 39 9.22 0.85 -22.11
C ILE A 39 8.58 2.02 -21.35
N LEU A 40 9.32 2.60 -20.40
CA LEU A 40 8.82 3.64 -19.51
C LEU A 40 9.76 4.86 -19.49
N ALA A 41 9.15 6.03 -19.42
CA ALA A 41 9.79 7.30 -19.15
C ALA A 41 10.14 7.46 -17.67
N ASN A 42 11.06 8.37 -17.36
CA ASN A 42 11.48 8.63 -15.97
C ASN A 42 10.31 9.05 -15.08
N ALA A 43 9.38 9.87 -15.59
CA ALA A 43 8.19 10.31 -14.86
C ALA A 43 7.26 9.14 -14.47
N GLU A 44 7.19 8.09 -15.31
CA GLU A 44 6.41 6.88 -15.00
C GLU A 44 7.10 6.07 -13.90
N PHE A 45 8.44 5.98 -13.92
CA PHE A 45 9.19 5.35 -12.82
C PHE A 45 9.07 6.12 -11.50
N GLU A 46 9.04 7.45 -11.53
CA GLU A 46 8.77 8.28 -10.35
C GLU A 46 7.37 8.02 -9.79
N THR A 47 6.38 7.94 -10.67
CA THR A 47 4.99 7.59 -10.30
C THR A 47 4.90 6.20 -9.66
N LEU A 48 5.57 5.20 -10.24
CA LEU A 48 5.64 3.84 -9.68
C LEU A 48 6.36 3.82 -8.32
N THR A 49 7.41 4.63 -8.16
CA THR A 49 8.14 4.75 -6.90
C THR A 49 7.28 5.38 -5.81
N ALA A 50 6.56 6.47 -6.12
CA ALA A 50 5.60 7.08 -5.21
C ALA A 50 4.49 6.09 -4.81
N THR A 51 3.95 5.37 -5.79
CA THR A 51 2.91 4.34 -5.57
C THR A 51 3.42 3.22 -4.65
N ALA A 52 4.62 2.68 -4.91
CA ALA A 52 5.21 1.63 -4.06
C ALA A 52 5.47 2.11 -2.62
N THR A 53 5.87 3.38 -2.47
CA THR A 53 6.11 4.00 -1.16
C THR A 53 4.80 4.17 -0.38
N GLY A 54 3.75 4.68 -1.03
CA GLY A 54 2.42 4.84 -0.42
C GLY A 54 1.72 3.52 -0.09
N PHE A 55 2.01 2.45 -0.84
CA PHE A 55 1.51 1.11 -0.53
C PHE A 55 2.17 0.47 0.69
N LYS A 56 3.37 0.90 1.08
CA LYS A 56 4.15 0.30 2.17
C LYS A 56 3.41 0.29 3.53
N PRO A 57 2.81 1.40 4.02
CA PRO A 57 2.03 1.35 5.26
C PRO A 57 0.79 0.46 5.15
N VAL A 58 0.14 0.45 3.99
CA VAL A 58 -1.05 -0.39 3.70
C VAL A 58 -0.70 -1.88 3.66
N LYS A 59 0.55 -2.24 3.34
CA LYS A 59 1.07 -3.60 3.47
C LYS A 59 1.29 -3.99 4.94
N ILE A 60 2.00 -3.15 5.68
CA ILE A 60 2.46 -3.44 7.05
C ILE A 60 1.29 -3.51 8.03
N GLY A 61 0.29 -2.65 7.88
CA GLY A 61 -0.86 -2.58 8.80
C GLY A 61 -1.62 -3.91 8.93
N PRO A 62 -2.14 -4.48 7.82
CA PRO A 62 -2.77 -5.80 7.82
C PRO A 62 -1.87 -6.93 8.32
N GLU A 63 -0.56 -6.91 8.03
CA GLU A 63 0.38 -7.91 8.56
C GLU A 63 0.47 -7.87 10.08
N LYS A 64 0.47 -6.66 10.67
CA LYS A 64 0.42 -6.46 12.12
C LYS A 64 -0.92 -6.92 12.70
N LEU A 65 -2.05 -6.58 12.06
CA LEU A 65 -3.40 -6.99 12.47
C LEU A 65 -3.59 -8.51 12.45
N CYS A 66 -3.01 -9.18 11.46
CA CYS A 66 -3.10 -10.64 11.30
C CYS A 66 -2.01 -11.40 12.09
N SER A 67 -1.23 -10.72 12.93
CA SER A 67 -0.23 -11.37 13.78
C SER A 67 -0.87 -11.99 15.02
N ARG A 68 -0.32 -13.09 15.54
CA ARG A 68 -0.83 -13.74 16.78
C ARG A 68 -0.74 -12.84 18.02
N LYS A 69 0.05 -11.77 17.96
CA LYS A 69 0.22 -10.78 19.04
C LYS A 69 -0.70 -9.57 18.88
N ALA A 70 -1.54 -9.54 17.85
CA ALA A 70 -2.49 -8.45 17.64
C ALA A 70 -3.53 -8.46 18.75
N THR A 71 -3.48 -7.47 19.62
CA THR A 71 -4.54 -7.13 20.57
C THR A 71 -5.63 -6.33 19.84
N LEU A 72 -6.74 -6.00 20.52
CA LEU A 72 -7.92 -5.28 19.99
C LEU A 72 -7.64 -3.83 19.53
N ILE A 73 -6.38 -3.50 19.26
CA ILE A 73 -5.87 -2.20 18.91
C ILE A 73 -5.94 -1.98 17.38
N THR A 74 -7.13 -2.23 16.81
CA THR A 74 -7.41 -1.92 15.40
C THR A 74 -7.31 -0.41 15.14
N ALA A 75 -7.61 0.41 16.17
CA ALA A 75 -7.53 1.86 16.09
C ALA A 75 -6.10 2.35 15.88
N GLU A 76 -5.10 1.89 16.63
CA GLU A 76 -3.71 2.38 16.48
C GLU A 76 -3.12 1.98 15.14
N ILE A 77 -3.47 0.81 14.58
CA ILE A 77 -2.94 0.41 13.27
C ILE A 77 -3.55 1.25 12.15
N VAL A 78 -4.85 1.53 12.19
CA VAL A 78 -5.49 2.44 11.22
C VAL A 78 -4.91 3.85 11.35
N SER A 79 -4.76 4.35 12.59
CA SER A 79 -4.13 5.65 12.86
C SER A 79 -2.68 5.70 12.36
N PHE A 80 -1.92 4.60 12.51
CA PHE A 80 -0.57 4.47 11.98
C PHE A 80 -0.56 4.57 10.46
N ILE A 81 -1.40 3.78 9.76
CA ILE A 81 -1.46 3.81 8.28
C ILE A 81 -1.84 5.21 7.79
N ILE A 82 -2.84 5.84 8.40
CA ILE A 82 -3.28 7.20 8.04
C ILE A 82 -2.17 8.23 8.34
N GLY A 83 -1.45 8.07 9.45
CA GLY A 83 -0.31 8.91 9.81
C GLY A 83 0.80 8.85 8.77
N GLU A 84 1.20 7.66 8.36
CA GLU A 84 2.21 7.46 7.31
C GLU A 84 1.76 8.04 5.96
N LEU A 85 0.49 7.81 5.58
CA LEU A 85 -0.09 8.38 4.35
C LEU A 85 -0.25 9.91 4.42
N ASN A 86 -0.31 10.52 5.60
CA ASN A 86 -0.34 11.98 5.72
C ASN A 86 1.06 12.61 5.62
N GLN A 87 2.11 11.88 6.02
CA GLN A 87 3.49 12.34 5.84
C GLN A 87 3.89 12.33 4.36
N GLN A 88 3.37 11.36 3.60
CA GLN A 88 3.61 11.25 2.18
C GLN A 88 2.55 12.10 1.44
N ASN A 89 2.97 13.16 0.75
CA ASN A 89 2.05 14.13 0.13
C ASN A 89 1.79 13.82 -1.37
N SER A 90 2.01 12.59 -1.81
CA SER A 90 1.75 12.23 -3.20
C SER A 90 0.24 12.15 -3.48
N GLU A 91 -0.12 12.29 -4.75
CA GLU A 91 -1.50 12.11 -5.18
C GLU A 91 -2.02 10.70 -4.86
N PHE A 92 -1.15 9.70 -4.95
CA PHE A 92 -1.48 8.33 -4.57
C PHE A 92 -1.85 8.23 -3.09
N ASP A 93 -1.06 8.84 -2.20
CA ASP A 93 -1.28 8.76 -0.75
C ASP A 93 -2.60 9.40 -0.32
N LYS A 94 -2.91 10.55 -0.91
CA LYS A 94 -4.18 11.26 -0.69
C LYS A 94 -5.36 10.39 -1.08
N ASN A 95 -5.31 9.81 -2.28
CA ASN A 95 -6.37 8.94 -2.79
C ASN A 95 -6.49 7.67 -1.96
N MET A 96 -5.37 7.03 -1.62
CA MET A 96 -5.35 5.82 -0.79
C MET A 96 -5.94 6.09 0.61
N LYS A 97 -5.61 7.23 1.21
CA LYS A 97 -6.18 7.67 2.50
C LYS A 97 -7.69 7.83 2.39
N CYS A 98 -8.17 8.57 1.40
CA CYS A 98 -9.61 8.79 1.19
C CYS A 98 -10.34 7.46 1.00
N CYS A 99 -9.84 6.57 0.14
CA CYS A 99 -10.41 5.25 -0.06
C CYS A 99 -10.41 4.42 1.22
N LEU A 100 -9.34 4.44 2.00
CA LEU A 100 -9.25 3.68 3.25
C LEU A 100 -10.27 4.16 4.28
N ILE A 101 -10.39 5.48 4.48
CA ILE A 101 -11.37 6.09 5.39
C ILE A 101 -12.79 5.73 4.95
N GLN A 102 -13.09 5.88 3.65
CA GLN A 102 -14.40 5.52 3.10
C GLN A 102 -14.73 4.05 3.35
N ARG A 103 -13.81 3.12 3.04
CA ARG A 103 -14.02 1.68 3.25
C ARG A 103 -14.20 1.31 4.71
N ILE A 104 -13.50 1.99 5.62
CA ILE A 104 -13.69 1.81 7.06
C ILE A 104 -15.08 2.29 7.47
N SER A 105 -15.52 3.45 6.98
CA SER A 105 -16.86 3.98 7.25
C SER A 105 -17.96 3.05 6.75
N GLU A 106 -17.85 2.55 5.52
CA GLU A 106 -18.81 1.59 4.92
C GLU A 106 -18.91 0.28 5.71
N ARG A 107 -17.80 -0.18 6.30
CA ARG A 107 -17.73 -1.45 7.04
C ARG A 107 -17.99 -1.30 8.53
N ARG A 108 -17.94 -0.09 9.08
CA ARG A 108 -18.30 0.18 10.47
C ARG A 108 -19.81 0.02 10.59
N ASN A 109 -20.23 -0.91 11.43
CA ASN A 109 -21.64 -1.13 11.69
C ASN A 109 -22.14 0.01 12.59
N VAL A 110 -22.92 0.93 12.03
CA VAL A 110 -23.43 2.13 12.71
C VAL A 110 -24.22 1.81 13.99
N SER A 111 -24.79 0.61 14.10
CA SER A 111 -25.49 0.12 15.29
C SER A 111 -24.59 -0.22 16.49
N PHE A 112 -23.30 -0.45 16.27
CA PHE A 112 -22.32 -0.78 17.33
C PHE A 112 -21.46 0.42 17.77
N VAL A 113 -21.64 1.59 17.14
CA VAL A 113 -20.84 2.80 17.44
C VAL A 113 -21.22 3.42 18.79
N GLY A 114 -22.43 3.13 19.31
CA GLY A 114 -22.90 3.62 20.61
C GLY A 114 -22.38 2.88 21.86
N PHE A 115 -21.64 1.77 21.70
CA PHE A 115 -21.12 0.99 22.84
C PHE A 115 -19.72 1.43 23.32
N MET A 116 -19.14 2.45 22.69
CA MET A 116 -17.83 3.02 23.06
C MET A 116 -17.95 4.50 23.47
N GLN A 117 -18.99 4.83 24.25
CA GLN A 117 -19.05 6.05 25.06
C GLN A 117 -18.74 5.73 26.51
#